data_AF-A0A913X5D1-F1
#
_entry.id   AF-A0A913X5D1-F1
#
_cell.length_a   1.000
_cell.length_b   1.000
_cell.length_c   1.000
_cell.angle_alpha   90.00
_cell.angle_beta   90.00
_cell.angle_gamma   90.00
#
_symmetry.space_group_name_H-M   'P 1'
#
loop_
_entity.id
_entity.type
_entity.pdbx_description
1 polymer ?
#
loop_
_entity_poly.entity_id
_entity_poly.type
_entity_poly.pdbx_seq_one_letter_code
_entity_poly.pdbx_strand_id
1 'polypeptide(L)'
;MNDSEDIGGDSSASLGVGKKTSVILPDEIELPTPNVEYKGLTEEETGVLQAALTKSFFCNVSRSMYEHHRLMFATLVFLVLRKDMPQKEIEILLNRGKGLSHGVSLSDFDPTLVKPSWLSADIWDSILALSSFDGALEGICAHIAGDPSAWKQWYNSPTPENQQFPVKEGSKTLKNFDKLLLIRCLRPDRFKSAMRISVIQSLSQTNGKRVISLLTTTVKR
;
A
#
# COMPACT_ATOMS: atom_id res chain seq x y z
N MET A 1 47.79 -6.81 87.17
CA MET A 1 48.66 -7.96 86.88
C MET A 1 48.00 -8.74 85.76
N ASN A 2 48.16 -8.43 84.48
CA ASN A 2 49.31 -7.86 83.78
C ASN A 2 48.88 -6.78 82.77
N ASP A 3 49.61 -5.67 82.82
CA ASP A 3 49.96 -4.76 81.74
C ASP A 3 50.56 -5.54 80.53
N SER A 4 50.63 -5.09 79.27
CA SER A 4 50.85 -3.75 78.72
C SER A 4 50.80 -3.79 77.18
N GLU A 5 50.57 -2.62 76.56
CA GLU A 5 51.23 -2.08 75.35
C GLU A 5 50.92 -2.69 73.94
N ASP A 6 50.84 -1.96 72.81
CA ASP A 6 50.92 -0.53 72.48
C ASP A 6 50.71 -0.35 70.94
N ILE A 7 50.51 0.92 70.53
CA ILE A 7 50.75 1.60 69.23
C ILE A 7 49.94 1.25 67.97
N GLY A 8 49.35 2.31 67.41
CA GLY A 8 49.67 2.69 66.02
C GLY A 8 48.49 2.84 65.08
N GLY A 9 48.13 4.10 64.78
CA GLY A 9 47.20 4.42 63.70
C GLY A 9 47.81 4.23 62.30
N ASP A 10 46.96 4.17 61.28
CA ASP A 10 47.02 5.15 60.19
C ASP A 10 45.76 5.13 59.33
N SER A 11 45.63 6.23 58.62
CA SER A 11 44.65 6.77 57.69
C SER A 11 44.01 5.87 56.61
N SER A 12 42.93 6.43 56.02
CA SER A 12 42.27 6.11 54.74
C SER A 12 41.19 5.00 54.77
N ALA A 13 40.03 5.08 54.12
CA ALA A 13 39.54 6.00 53.11
C ALA A 13 37.99 6.04 53.16
N SER A 14 37.43 7.21 52.91
CA SER A 14 36.01 7.42 52.63
C SER A 14 35.58 6.68 51.36
N LEU A 15 34.65 5.74 51.47
CA LEU A 15 33.92 5.21 50.32
C LEU A 15 32.44 5.58 50.47
N GLY A 16 32.03 6.55 49.65
CA GLY A 16 30.67 7.03 49.57
C GLY A 16 29.70 5.88 49.31
N VAL A 17 28.73 5.74 50.21
CA VAL A 17 27.58 4.86 50.01
C VAL A 17 26.78 5.43 48.83
N GLY A 18 27.01 4.86 47.65
CA GLY A 18 26.17 5.10 46.49
C GLY A 18 24.74 4.75 46.86
N LYS A 19 23.87 5.76 46.94
CA LYS A 19 22.42 5.57 47.02
C LYS A 19 22.01 4.79 45.77
N LYS A 20 21.84 3.47 45.89
CA LYS A 20 21.13 2.68 44.89
C LYS A 20 19.69 3.18 44.89
N THR A 21 19.38 4.09 43.97
CA THR A 21 18.01 4.41 43.59
C THR A 21 17.44 3.16 42.92
N SER A 22 16.95 2.23 43.75
CA SER A 22 16.09 1.15 43.31
C SER A 22 14.77 1.78 42.90
N VAL A 23 14.67 2.18 41.63
CA VAL A 23 13.40 2.61 41.03
C VAL A 23 12.55 1.36 40.90
N ILE A 24 11.72 1.10 41.91
CA ILE A 24 10.67 0.09 41.84
C ILE A 24 9.59 0.69 40.96
N LEU A 25 9.52 0.23 39.71
CA LEU A 25 8.41 0.56 38.82
C LEU A 25 7.17 -0.19 39.34
N PRO A 26 6.04 0.50 39.55
CA PRO A 26 4.78 -0.16 39.90
C PRO A 26 4.39 -1.19 38.83
N ASP A 27 3.85 -2.33 39.24
CA ASP A 27 3.40 -3.39 38.32
C ASP A 27 2.23 -2.93 37.43
N GLU A 28 1.50 -1.88 37.84
CA GLU A 28 0.39 -1.33 37.09
C GLU A 28 0.42 0.20 37.17
N ILE A 29 0.55 0.85 36.00
CA ILE A 29 0.43 2.30 35.88
C ILE A 29 -1.08 2.59 35.84
N GLU A 30 -1.65 3.04 36.96
CA GLU A 30 -3.03 3.52 36.97
C GLU A 30 -3.15 4.76 36.08
N LEU A 31 -3.73 4.57 34.89
CA LEU A 31 -4.16 5.64 34.01
C LEU A 31 -5.55 6.10 34.47
N PRO A 32 -5.83 7.41 34.56
CA PRO A 32 -5.00 8.57 34.17
C PRO A 32 -3.99 9.01 35.24
N THR A 33 -2.80 9.40 34.80
CA THR A 33 -1.75 9.96 35.69
C THR A 33 -2.26 11.24 36.35
N PRO A 34 -2.09 11.42 37.68
CA PRO A 34 -2.52 12.63 38.38
C PRO A 34 -1.91 13.89 37.74
N ASN A 35 -2.73 14.91 37.49
CA ASN A 35 -2.37 16.20 36.88
C ASN A 35 -2.02 16.20 35.38
N VAL A 36 -2.39 15.16 34.61
CA VAL A 36 -2.28 15.19 33.15
C VAL A 36 -3.67 15.35 32.53
N GLU A 37 -3.90 16.45 31.82
CA GLU A 37 -5.11 16.65 31.02
C GLU A 37 -4.96 15.87 29.71
N TYR A 38 -5.68 14.76 29.59
CA TYR A 38 -5.69 13.95 28.37
C TYR A 38 -6.61 14.59 27.35
N LYS A 39 -6.04 15.38 26.43
CA LYS A 39 -6.79 15.85 25.26
C LYS A 39 -6.93 14.67 24.28
N GLY A 40 -8.18 14.30 23.98
CA GLY A 40 -8.47 13.37 22.89
C GLY A 40 -7.85 13.90 21.59
N LEU A 41 -7.07 13.06 20.92
CA LEU A 41 -6.46 13.43 19.65
C LEU A 41 -7.57 13.69 18.63
N THR A 42 -7.47 14.80 17.91
CA THR A 42 -8.40 15.07 16.80
C THR A 42 -8.19 14.06 15.67
N GLU A 43 -9.20 13.89 14.82
CA GLU A 43 -9.11 12.98 13.66
C GLU A 43 -7.94 13.36 12.73
N GLU A 44 -7.69 14.67 12.56
CA GLU A 44 -6.58 15.20 11.77
C GLU A 44 -5.21 14.84 12.37
N GLU A 45 -5.02 15.06 13.67
CA GLU A 45 -3.78 14.71 14.38
C GLU A 45 -3.52 13.20 14.35
N THR A 46 -4.58 12.40 14.45
CA THR A 46 -4.51 10.93 14.34
C THR A 46 -4.07 10.51 12.94
N GLY A 47 -4.60 11.15 11.89
CA GLY A 47 -4.20 10.93 10.51
C GLY A 47 -2.72 11.25 10.24
N VAL A 48 -2.24 12.38 10.77
CA VAL A 48 -0.82 12.79 10.66
C VAL A 48 0.09 11.79 11.39
N LEU A 49 -0.30 11.36 12.59
CA LEU A 49 0.45 10.38 13.36
C LEU A 49 0.51 9.02 12.64
N GLN A 50 -0.63 8.56 12.12
CA GLN A 50 -0.71 7.31 11.34
C GLN A 50 0.19 7.38 10.10
N ALA A 51 0.21 8.50 9.39
CA ALA A 51 1.09 8.72 8.24
C ALA A 51 2.57 8.66 8.64
N ALA A 52 2.96 9.35 9.72
CA ALA A 52 4.34 9.37 10.21
C ALA A 52 4.82 7.97 10.66
N LEU A 53 3.98 7.24 11.38
CA LEU A 53 4.27 5.87 11.81
C LEU A 53 4.38 4.93 10.61
N THR A 54 3.45 5.00 9.66
CA THR A 54 3.47 4.20 8.43
C THR A 54 4.75 4.45 7.65
N LYS A 55 5.17 5.72 7.50
CA LYS A 55 6.42 6.08 6.85
C LYS A 55 7.64 5.50 7.55
N SER A 56 7.73 5.66 8.87
CA SER A 56 8.86 5.16 9.67
C SER A 56 8.96 3.65 9.55
N PHE A 57 7.84 2.95 9.74
CA PHE A 57 7.73 1.50 9.58
C PHE A 57 8.14 1.05 8.18
N PHE A 58 7.55 1.65 7.14
CA PHE A 58 7.87 1.30 5.75
C PHE A 58 9.36 1.50 5.43
N CYS A 59 9.95 2.62 5.84
CA CYS A 59 11.37 2.89 5.60
C CYS A 59 12.28 1.93 6.37
N ASN A 60 11.93 1.60 7.62
CA ASN A 60 12.75 0.73 8.45
C ASN A 60 12.71 -0.71 7.94
N VAL A 61 11.53 -1.24 7.62
CA VAL A 61 11.37 -2.58 7.04
C VAL A 61 11.96 -2.67 5.64
N SER A 62 11.73 -1.66 4.78
CA SER A 62 12.26 -1.70 3.40
C SER A 62 13.79 -1.73 3.31
N ARG A 63 14.50 -1.24 4.34
CA ARG A 63 15.98 -1.32 4.41
C ARG A 63 16.50 -2.72 4.65
N SER A 64 15.79 -3.54 5.43
CA SER A 64 16.17 -4.94 5.68
C SER A 64 15.67 -5.90 4.59
N MET A 65 14.81 -5.42 3.67
CA MET A 65 14.28 -6.23 2.58
C MET A 65 15.13 -6.15 1.29
N TYR A 66 15.25 -7.32 0.64
CA TYR A 66 15.76 -7.42 -0.73
C TYR A 66 14.89 -6.66 -1.72
N GLU A 67 15.51 -6.09 -2.74
CA GLU A 67 14.85 -5.25 -3.75
C GLU A 67 13.66 -5.96 -4.41
N HIS A 68 13.78 -7.27 -4.68
CA HIS A 68 12.74 -8.03 -5.35
C HIS A 68 11.45 -8.18 -4.51
N HIS A 69 11.54 -8.12 -3.17
CA HIS A 69 10.39 -8.20 -2.28
C HIS A 69 9.79 -6.83 -1.93
N ARG A 70 10.52 -5.73 -2.14
CA ARG A 70 10.07 -4.39 -1.74
C ARG A 70 8.75 -4.00 -2.38
N LEU A 71 8.53 -4.36 -3.64
CA LEU A 71 7.28 -4.06 -4.33
C LEU A 71 6.10 -4.85 -3.76
N MET A 72 6.31 -6.12 -3.39
CA MET A 72 5.27 -6.95 -2.76
C MET A 72 4.89 -6.37 -1.39
N PHE A 73 5.88 -6.04 -0.57
CA PHE A 73 5.64 -5.40 0.72
C PHE A 73 4.93 -4.04 0.57
N ALA A 74 5.38 -3.19 -0.36
CA ALA A 74 4.75 -1.91 -0.60
C ALA A 74 3.31 -2.04 -1.13
N THR A 75 3.03 -3.08 -1.91
CA THR A 75 1.67 -3.44 -2.33
C THR A 75 0.80 -3.81 -1.13
N LEU A 76 1.29 -4.62 -0.19
CA LEU A 76 0.53 -4.98 1.01
C LEU A 76 0.22 -3.75 1.86
N VAL A 77 1.20 -2.87 2.08
CA VAL A 77 0.99 -1.60 2.79
C VAL A 77 -0.05 -0.73 2.07
N PHE A 78 0.05 -0.61 0.74
CA PHE A 78 -0.93 0.11 -0.07
C PHE A 78 -2.36 -0.44 0.10
N LEU A 79 -2.53 -1.77 0.09
CA LEU A 79 -3.84 -2.40 0.30
C LEU A 79 -4.39 -2.13 1.71
N VAL A 80 -3.53 -2.23 2.75
CA VAL A 80 -3.93 -1.97 4.14
C VAL A 80 -4.31 -0.50 4.36
N LEU A 81 -3.65 0.44 3.68
CA LEU A 81 -3.98 1.87 3.77
C LEU A 81 -5.32 2.20 3.10
N ARG A 82 -5.70 1.47 2.04
CA ARG A 82 -6.99 1.64 1.36
C ARG A 82 -8.10 0.86 2.05
N LYS A 83 -8.31 1.09 3.36
CA LYS A 83 -9.24 0.35 4.23
C LYS A 83 -10.68 0.17 3.71
N ASP A 84 -11.09 0.91 2.68
CA ASP A 84 -12.42 0.91 2.08
C ASP A 84 -12.38 0.43 0.62
N MET A 85 -11.82 -0.76 0.37
CA MET A 85 -11.92 -1.39 -0.95
C MET A 85 -12.95 -2.52 -0.92
N PRO A 86 -13.90 -2.54 -1.87
CA PRO A 86 -14.85 -3.63 -1.96
C PRO A 86 -14.10 -4.94 -2.25
N GLN A 87 -14.53 -6.02 -1.60
CA GLN A 87 -13.91 -7.34 -1.70
C GLN A 87 -13.73 -7.79 -3.17
N LYS A 88 -14.71 -7.46 -4.02
CA LYS A 88 -14.67 -7.77 -5.46
C LYS A 88 -13.45 -7.16 -6.17
N GLU A 89 -13.04 -5.95 -5.80
CA GLU A 89 -11.88 -5.28 -6.42
C GLU A 89 -10.57 -5.98 -6.04
N ILE A 90 -10.47 -6.44 -4.80
CA ILE A 90 -9.32 -7.22 -4.30
C ILE A 90 -9.25 -8.55 -5.04
N GLU A 91 -10.38 -9.23 -5.23
CA GLU A 91 -10.44 -10.50 -5.95
C GLU A 91 -10.03 -10.36 -7.42
N ILE A 92 -10.40 -9.26 -8.09
CA ILE A 92 -9.89 -8.98 -9.44
C ILE A 92 -8.38 -8.71 -9.42
N LEU A 93 -7.90 -7.91 -8.47
CA LEU A 93 -6.49 -7.60 -8.38
C LEU A 93 -5.65 -8.88 -8.20
N LEU A 94 -6.10 -9.81 -7.37
CA LEU A 94 -5.41 -11.05 -7.07
C LEU A 94 -5.61 -12.11 -8.17
N ASN A 95 -6.86 -12.39 -8.55
CA ASN A 95 -7.23 -13.53 -9.40
C ASN A 95 -7.60 -13.16 -10.86
N ARG A 96 -7.47 -11.89 -11.26
CA ARG A 96 -7.88 -11.37 -12.59
C ARG A 96 -9.37 -11.47 -12.86
N GLY A 97 -10.19 -11.66 -11.82
CA GLY A 97 -11.62 -11.88 -12.01
C GLY A 97 -11.96 -13.20 -12.70
N LYS A 98 -11.04 -14.17 -12.72
CA LYS A 98 -11.34 -15.53 -13.19
C LYS A 98 -12.49 -16.11 -12.38
N GLY A 99 -13.57 -16.49 -13.07
CA GLY A 99 -14.79 -17.03 -12.45
C GLY A 99 -15.76 -15.98 -11.90
N LEU A 100 -15.43 -14.67 -11.97
CA LEU A 100 -16.30 -13.58 -11.52
C LEU A 100 -17.17 -13.00 -12.63
N SER A 101 -17.12 -13.53 -13.85
CA SER A 101 -17.96 -13.04 -14.95
C SER A 101 -19.45 -13.26 -14.67
N HIS A 102 -19.84 -14.13 -13.72
CA HIS A 102 -21.22 -14.38 -13.28
C HIS A 102 -22.28 -14.47 -14.40
N GLY A 103 -21.91 -14.89 -15.61
CA GLY A 103 -22.82 -14.95 -16.77
C GLY A 103 -23.07 -13.60 -17.47
N VAL A 104 -22.38 -12.53 -17.06
CA VAL A 104 -22.39 -11.22 -17.73
C VAL A 104 -21.84 -11.37 -19.14
N SER A 105 -22.62 -10.91 -20.11
CA SER A 105 -22.28 -10.90 -21.53
C SER A 105 -22.19 -9.48 -22.06
N LEU A 106 -21.50 -9.30 -23.18
CA LEU A 106 -21.47 -8.02 -23.89
C LEU A 106 -22.89 -7.55 -24.27
N SER A 107 -23.79 -8.51 -24.52
CA SER A 107 -25.20 -8.27 -24.86
C SER A 107 -25.99 -7.58 -23.75
N ASP A 108 -25.56 -7.69 -22.48
CA ASP A 108 -26.21 -7.02 -21.35
C ASP A 108 -25.94 -5.50 -21.37
N PHE A 109 -24.87 -5.07 -22.04
CA PHE A 109 -24.51 -3.65 -22.18
C PHE A 109 -24.90 -3.11 -23.55
N ASP A 110 -24.50 -3.79 -24.61
CA ASP A 110 -24.84 -3.43 -25.98
C ASP A 110 -24.89 -4.68 -26.88
N PRO A 111 -26.09 -5.09 -27.34
CA PRO A 111 -26.25 -6.28 -28.16
C PRO A 111 -25.74 -6.11 -29.60
N THR A 112 -25.42 -4.88 -30.03
CA THR A 112 -24.89 -4.62 -31.38
C THR A 112 -23.37 -4.80 -31.46
N LEU A 113 -22.70 -4.80 -30.31
CA LEU A 113 -21.25 -4.87 -30.25
C LEU A 113 -20.76 -6.32 -30.25
N VAL A 114 -19.58 -6.52 -30.83
CA VAL A 114 -18.94 -7.82 -30.94
C VAL A 114 -17.60 -7.79 -30.22
N LYS A 115 -17.27 -8.90 -29.56
CA LYS A 115 -15.96 -9.10 -28.95
C LYS A 115 -14.84 -8.81 -29.99
N PRO A 116 -13.84 -7.99 -29.64
CA PRO A 116 -12.69 -7.77 -30.52
C PRO A 116 -11.90 -9.06 -30.78
N SER A 117 -11.60 -9.34 -32.06
CA SER A 117 -10.93 -10.58 -32.49
C SER A 117 -9.49 -10.74 -31.98
N TRP A 118 -8.85 -9.66 -31.55
CA TRP A 118 -7.48 -9.67 -31.02
C TRP A 118 -7.39 -10.05 -29.53
N LEU A 119 -8.53 -10.19 -28.83
CA LEU A 119 -8.58 -10.59 -27.42
C LEU A 119 -8.86 -12.10 -27.27
N SER A 120 -8.09 -12.77 -26.41
CA SER A 120 -8.39 -14.15 -26.01
C SER A 120 -9.69 -14.24 -25.21
N ALA A 121 -10.29 -15.44 -25.14
CA ALA A 121 -11.49 -15.67 -24.32
C ALA A 121 -11.23 -15.35 -22.84
N ASP A 122 -10.13 -15.86 -22.28
CA ASP A 122 -9.75 -15.64 -20.88
C ASP A 122 -9.63 -14.16 -20.49
N ILE A 123 -9.02 -13.34 -21.35
CA ILE A 123 -8.87 -11.90 -21.10
C ILE A 123 -10.24 -11.21 -21.22
N TRP A 124 -11.07 -11.64 -22.18
CA TRP A 124 -12.40 -11.09 -22.38
C TRP A 124 -13.33 -11.36 -21.18
N ASP A 125 -13.32 -12.57 -20.63
CA ASP A 125 -14.09 -12.91 -19.44
C ASP A 125 -13.67 -12.05 -18.23
N SER A 126 -12.38 -11.77 -18.12
CA SER A 126 -11.84 -10.87 -17.08
C SER A 126 -12.33 -9.42 -17.25
N ILE A 127 -12.55 -8.97 -18.49
CA ILE A 127 -13.09 -7.64 -18.80
C ILE A 127 -14.60 -7.59 -18.54
N LEU A 128 -15.34 -8.64 -18.87
CA LEU A 128 -16.77 -8.75 -18.57
C LEU A 128 -17.00 -8.72 -17.06
N ALA A 129 -16.21 -9.48 -16.29
CA ALA A 129 -16.22 -9.39 -14.83
C ALA A 129 -15.95 -7.95 -14.36
N LEU A 130 -14.95 -7.26 -14.93
CA LEU A 130 -14.63 -5.88 -14.58
C LEU A 130 -15.75 -4.88 -14.95
N SER A 131 -16.51 -5.18 -16.01
CA SER A 131 -17.61 -4.34 -16.48
C SER A 131 -18.84 -4.40 -15.57
N SER A 132 -18.93 -5.42 -14.71
CA SER A 132 -20.01 -5.57 -13.72
C SER A 132 -19.83 -4.70 -12.47
N PHE A 133 -18.72 -3.96 -12.38
CA PHE A 133 -18.41 -3.12 -11.22
C PHE A 133 -19.09 -1.78 -11.34
N ASP A 134 -19.63 -1.31 -10.22
CA ASP A 134 -20.18 0.04 -10.12
C ASP A 134 -19.06 1.08 -10.26
N GLY A 135 -19.37 2.20 -10.93
CA GLY A 135 -18.48 3.36 -10.97
C GLY A 135 -17.93 3.68 -12.35
N ALA A 136 -16.61 3.86 -12.46
CA ALA A 136 -15.96 4.32 -13.68
C ALA A 136 -15.57 3.18 -14.64
N LEU A 137 -15.62 1.94 -14.18
CA LEU A 137 -15.34 0.73 -14.98
C LEU A 137 -16.60 0.01 -15.47
N GLU A 138 -17.77 0.48 -15.03
CA GLU A 138 -19.07 -0.02 -15.45
C GLU A 138 -19.18 0.05 -16.99
N GLY A 139 -19.50 -1.09 -17.63
CA GLY A 139 -19.64 -1.15 -19.09
C GLY A 139 -18.34 -0.96 -19.88
N ILE A 140 -17.15 -1.15 -19.28
CA ILE A 140 -15.87 -1.02 -19.99
C ILE A 140 -15.75 -1.97 -21.19
N CYS A 141 -16.42 -3.13 -21.17
CA CYS A 141 -16.48 -4.05 -22.31
C CYS A 141 -17.13 -3.40 -23.56
N ALA A 142 -18.19 -2.61 -23.39
CA ALA A 142 -18.84 -1.89 -24.47
C ALA A 142 -17.94 -0.79 -25.03
N HIS A 143 -17.20 -0.08 -24.17
CA HIS A 143 -16.19 0.89 -24.62
C HIS A 143 -15.08 0.24 -25.44
N ILE A 144 -14.62 -0.95 -25.05
CA ILE A 144 -13.58 -1.70 -25.77
C ILE A 144 -14.12 -2.21 -27.11
N ALA A 145 -15.35 -2.72 -27.13
CA ALA A 145 -15.97 -3.24 -28.35
C ALA A 145 -16.45 -2.14 -29.32
N GLY A 146 -16.74 -0.94 -28.81
CA GLY A 146 -17.16 0.21 -29.62
C GLY A 146 -16.03 0.91 -30.38
N ASP A 147 -14.79 0.87 -29.87
CA ASP A 147 -13.59 1.31 -30.60
C ASP A 147 -12.43 0.33 -30.43
N PRO A 148 -12.52 -0.87 -31.04
CA PRO A 148 -11.50 -1.89 -30.88
C PRO A 148 -10.14 -1.47 -31.46
N SER A 149 -10.12 -0.45 -32.33
CA SER A 149 -8.90 0.04 -33.00
C SER A 149 -8.02 0.84 -32.03
N ALA A 150 -8.59 1.81 -31.31
CA ALA A 150 -7.87 2.61 -30.33
C ALA A 150 -7.42 1.76 -29.13
N TRP A 151 -8.27 0.83 -28.67
CA TRP A 151 -7.91 -0.12 -27.61
C TRP A 151 -6.80 -1.07 -28.03
N LYS A 152 -6.76 -1.51 -29.30
CA LYS A 152 -5.65 -2.32 -29.81
C LYS A 152 -4.34 -1.52 -29.89
N GLN A 153 -4.41 -0.24 -30.26
CA GLN A 153 -3.22 0.64 -30.26
C GLN A 153 -2.69 0.84 -28.83
N TRP A 154 -3.56 1.11 -27.87
CA TRP A 154 -3.20 1.19 -26.46
C TRP A 154 -2.63 -0.14 -25.93
N TYR A 155 -3.26 -1.26 -26.28
CA TYR A 155 -2.81 -2.60 -25.91
C TYR A 155 -1.40 -2.91 -26.41
N ASN A 156 -1.07 -2.48 -27.65
CA ASN A 156 0.23 -2.69 -28.28
C ASN A 156 1.31 -1.70 -27.83
N SER A 157 0.95 -0.61 -27.15
CA SER A 157 1.90 0.39 -26.65
C SER A 157 2.97 -0.23 -25.75
N PRO A 158 4.24 0.22 -25.75
CA PRO A 158 5.24 -0.34 -24.83
C PRO A 158 5.01 0.05 -23.36
N THR A 159 4.30 1.14 -23.08
CA THR A 159 4.07 1.67 -21.72
C THR A 159 2.61 2.11 -21.53
N PRO A 160 1.64 1.18 -21.59
CA PRO A 160 0.22 1.50 -21.44
C PRO A 160 -0.10 2.12 -20.08
N GLU A 161 0.66 1.79 -19.04
CA GLU A 161 0.53 2.33 -17.69
C GLU A 161 0.74 3.86 -17.59
N ASN A 162 1.44 4.45 -18.56
CA ASN A 162 1.70 5.88 -18.63
C ASN A 162 0.73 6.62 -19.58
N GLN A 163 -0.07 5.87 -20.36
CA GLN A 163 -0.99 6.45 -21.32
C GLN A 163 -2.37 6.62 -20.70
N GLN A 164 -3.10 7.64 -21.16
CA GLN A 164 -4.51 7.74 -20.86
C GLN A 164 -5.27 6.67 -21.64
N PHE A 165 -6.36 6.16 -21.07
CA PHE A 165 -7.18 5.18 -21.77
C PHE A 165 -7.91 5.85 -22.94
N PRO A 166 -8.13 5.12 -24.04
CA PRO A 166 -8.92 5.59 -25.17
C PRO A 166 -10.42 5.51 -24.82
N VAL A 167 -10.82 6.23 -23.77
CA VAL A 167 -12.23 6.38 -23.38
C VAL A 167 -12.70 7.72 -23.92
N LYS A 168 -13.93 7.78 -24.44
CA LYS A 168 -14.52 9.00 -24.99
C LYS A 168 -14.52 10.13 -23.95
N GLU A 169 -14.26 11.35 -24.41
CA GLU A 169 -14.37 12.57 -23.61
C GLU A 169 -15.79 12.67 -23.02
N GLY A 170 -15.90 12.62 -21.68
CA GLY A 170 -17.17 12.61 -20.95
C GLY A 170 -17.43 11.37 -20.09
N SER A 171 -16.60 10.33 -20.19
CA SER A 171 -16.66 9.22 -19.22
C SER A 171 -16.13 9.65 -17.85
N LYS A 172 -16.63 8.99 -16.78
CA LYS A 172 -16.22 9.24 -15.40
C LYS A 172 -14.69 9.15 -15.30
N THR A 173 -14.08 10.11 -14.60
CA THR A 173 -12.62 10.14 -14.41
C THR A 173 -12.14 8.85 -13.76
N LEU A 174 -11.42 8.02 -14.53
CA LEU A 174 -10.82 6.78 -14.04
C LEU A 174 -9.80 7.09 -12.94
N LYS A 175 -10.05 6.58 -11.73
CA LYS A 175 -9.09 6.68 -10.62
C LYS A 175 -7.87 5.81 -10.94
N ASN A 176 -6.73 6.12 -10.31
CA ASN A 176 -5.48 5.38 -10.55
C ASN A 176 -5.59 3.87 -10.25
N PHE A 177 -6.50 3.50 -9.35
CA PHE A 177 -6.75 2.09 -9.02
C PHE A 177 -7.59 1.38 -10.09
N ASP A 178 -8.57 2.06 -10.66
CA ASP A 178 -9.35 1.56 -11.80
C ASP A 178 -8.43 1.24 -12.98
N LYS A 179 -7.44 2.10 -13.21
CA LYS A 179 -6.40 1.88 -14.23
C LYS A 179 -5.59 0.61 -13.96
N LEU A 180 -5.26 0.38 -12.69
CA LEU A 180 -4.48 -0.77 -12.26
C LEU A 180 -5.25 -2.09 -12.48
N LEU A 181 -6.54 -2.12 -12.13
CA LEU A 181 -7.41 -3.28 -12.35
C LEU A 181 -7.55 -3.58 -13.85
N LEU A 182 -7.74 -2.55 -14.67
CA LEU A 182 -7.86 -2.73 -16.11
C LEU A 182 -6.58 -3.28 -16.74
N ILE A 183 -5.40 -2.78 -16.33
CA ILE A 183 -4.10 -3.34 -16.75
C ILE A 183 -3.93 -4.78 -16.25
N ARG A 184 -4.36 -5.09 -15.02
CA ARG A 184 -4.28 -6.45 -14.47
C ARG A 184 -5.05 -7.47 -15.33
N CYS A 185 -6.20 -7.08 -15.88
CA CYS A 185 -7.01 -7.90 -16.78
C CYS A 185 -6.40 -7.97 -18.18
N LEU A 186 -6.18 -6.83 -18.84
CA LEU A 186 -5.70 -6.78 -20.23
C LEU A 186 -4.25 -7.23 -20.39
N ARG A 187 -3.35 -6.76 -19.52
CA ARG A 187 -1.90 -6.84 -19.74
C ARG A 187 -1.10 -7.19 -18.48
N PRO A 188 -0.99 -8.49 -18.13
CA PRO A 188 -0.34 -8.93 -16.88
C PRO A 188 1.15 -8.64 -16.84
N ASP A 189 1.82 -8.64 -17.99
CA ASP A 189 3.24 -8.33 -18.13
C ASP A 189 3.57 -6.92 -17.63
N ARG A 190 2.64 -5.97 -17.80
CA ARG A 190 2.80 -4.57 -17.35
C ARG A 190 2.23 -4.30 -15.97
N PHE A 191 1.57 -5.28 -15.36
CA PHE A 191 0.98 -5.14 -14.03
C PHE A 191 2.01 -4.73 -12.99
N LYS A 192 3.24 -5.28 -13.03
CA LYS A 192 4.31 -4.91 -12.10
C LYS A 192 4.67 -3.42 -12.18
N SER A 193 4.71 -2.86 -13.39
CA SER A 193 4.98 -1.43 -13.61
C SER A 193 3.81 -0.57 -13.14
N ALA A 194 2.58 -0.95 -13.52
CA ALA A 194 1.37 -0.27 -13.08
C ALA A 194 1.23 -0.24 -11.55
N MET A 195 1.44 -1.39 -10.90
CA MET A 195 1.47 -1.51 -9.44
C MET A 195 2.45 -0.53 -8.80
N ARG A 196 3.66 -0.45 -9.34
CA ARG A 196 4.69 0.47 -8.83
C ARG A 196 4.21 1.92 -8.93
N ILE A 197 3.61 2.32 -10.04
CA ILE A 197 3.07 3.68 -10.21
C ILE A 197 1.96 3.95 -9.20
N SER A 198 0.98 3.05 -9.07
CA SER A 198 -0.14 3.21 -8.13
C SER A 198 0.33 3.30 -6.68
N VAL A 199 1.26 2.45 -6.28
CA VAL A 199 1.85 2.43 -4.93
C VAL A 199 2.67 3.70 -4.67
N ILE A 200 3.52 4.12 -5.62
CA ILE A 200 4.28 5.36 -5.49
C ILE A 200 3.34 6.55 -5.36
N GLN A 201 2.29 6.63 -6.16
CA GLN A 201 1.35 7.75 -6.11
C GLN A 201 0.63 7.83 -4.76
N SER A 202 0.14 6.69 -4.25
CA SER A 202 -0.52 6.64 -2.96
C SER A 202 0.43 6.95 -1.80
N LEU A 203 1.65 6.37 -1.80
CA LEU A 203 2.61 6.61 -0.73
C LEU A 203 3.29 7.98 -0.84
N SER A 204 3.36 8.60 -2.02
CA SER A 204 3.95 9.94 -2.19
C SER A 204 3.08 11.04 -1.60
N GLN A 205 1.75 10.88 -1.71
CA GLN A 205 0.79 11.79 -1.08
C GLN A 205 0.96 11.81 0.45
N THR A 206 1.35 10.68 1.05
CA THR A 206 1.42 10.52 2.51
C THR A 206 2.83 10.63 3.08
N ASN A 207 3.89 10.19 2.36
CA ASN A 207 5.17 9.81 2.99
C ASN A 207 6.44 10.49 2.43
N GLY A 208 6.34 11.35 1.41
CA GLY A 208 7.44 12.19 0.91
C GLY A 208 8.56 11.48 0.13
N LYS A 209 9.53 12.27 -0.38
CA LYS A 209 10.52 11.90 -1.42
C LYS A 209 11.35 10.63 -1.15
N ARG A 210 11.56 10.26 0.12
CA ARG A 210 12.42 9.13 0.53
C ARG A 210 11.80 7.77 0.17
N VAL A 211 10.48 7.66 0.19
CA VAL A 211 9.76 6.43 -0.20
C VAL A 211 9.87 6.17 -1.70
N ILE A 212 9.80 7.24 -2.50
CA ILE A 212 9.95 7.19 -3.96
C ILE A 212 11.32 6.63 -4.34
N SER A 213 12.39 7.08 -3.69
CA SER A 213 13.75 6.59 -3.92
C SER A 213 13.86 5.08 -3.66
N LEU A 214 13.31 4.58 -2.55
CA LEU A 214 13.40 3.14 -2.21
C LEU A 214 12.67 2.24 -3.20
N LEU A 215 11.61 2.74 -3.84
CA LEU A 215 10.84 2.01 -4.84
C LEU A 215 11.40 2.17 -6.26
N THR A 216 12.09 3.28 -6.56
CA THR A 216 12.61 3.59 -7.90
C THR A 216 14.04 3.11 -8.11
N THR A 217 14.81 2.93 -7.03
CA THR A 217 16.19 2.42 -7.09
C THR A 217 16.15 0.94 -7.44
N THR A 218 16.01 0.68 -8.73
CA THR A 218 16.34 -0.61 -9.33
C THR A 218 17.83 -0.55 -9.56
N VAL A 219 18.63 -1.23 -8.73
CA VAL A 219 20.09 -1.23 -8.90
C VAL A 219 20.36 -1.96 -10.21
N LYS A 220 20.82 -1.23 -11.23
CA LYS A 220 21.48 -1.83 -12.40
C LYS A 220 22.69 -2.60 -11.87
N ARG A 221 22.60 -3.93 -11.86
CA ARG A 221 23.76 -4.82 -11.83
C ARG A 221 24.04 -5.29 -13.24
#